data_AF-A0A2D5ZUA3-F1
#
_entry.id   AF-A0A2D5ZUA3-F1
#
_cell.length_a   1.000
_cell.length_b   1.000
_cell.length_c   1.000
_cell.angle_alpha   90.00
_cell.angle_beta   90.00
_cell.angle_gamma   90.00
#
_symmetry.space_group_name_H-M   'P 1'
#
loop_
_entity.id
_entity.type
_entity.pdbx_description
1 polymer ?
#
loop_
_entity_poly.entity_id
_entity_poly.type
_entity_poly.pdbx_seq_one_letter_code
_entity_poly.pdbx_strand_id
1 'polypeptide(L)'
;MSIELAKSDFVDKVQRLHEIEYGDFKRKVGQYLSSFESSLNEADRRSHADFFGEVRARVIYSPDGNIDQTRRWLIRRVTKI
;
A
#
# COMPACT_ATOMS: atom_id res chain seq x y z
N MET A 1 -11.10 -5.20 12.06
CA MET A 1 -9.69 -5.61 12.33
C MET A 1 -8.97 -4.42 12.96
N SER A 2 -7.93 -4.63 13.78
CA SER A 2 -7.12 -3.50 14.26
C SER A 2 -6.21 -2.98 13.14
N ILE A 3 -5.85 -1.70 13.19
CA ILE A 3 -4.97 -1.09 12.19
C ILE A 3 -3.60 -1.78 12.13
N GLU A 4 -3.05 -2.21 13.27
CA GLU A 4 -1.76 -2.92 13.33
C GLU A 4 -1.77 -4.25 12.56
N LEU A 5 -2.84 -5.04 12.70
CA LEU A 5 -2.97 -6.30 11.95
C LEU A 5 -3.10 -6.03 10.45
N ALA A 6 -3.88 -5.01 10.07
CA ALA A 6 -4.08 -4.64 8.69
C ALA A 6 -2.80 -4.10 8.03
N LYS A 7 -2.01 -3.32 8.77
CA LYS A 7 -0.68 -2.85 8.37
C LYS A 7 0.27 -4.02 8.13
N SER A 8 0.36 -4.96 9.08
CA SER A 8 1.24 -6.12 8.97
C SER A 8 0.89 -6.97 7.74
N ASP A 9 -0.40 -7.27 7.54
CA ASP A 9 -0.86 -8.04 6.38
C ASP A 9 -0.55 -7.33 5.05
N PHE A 10 -0.75 -6.01 4.98
CA PHE A 10 -0.39 -5.22 3.79
C PHE A 10 1.11 -5.27 3.51
N VAL A 11 1.95 -5.04 4.54
CA VAL A 11 3.41 -5.05 4.41
C VAL A 11 3.91 -6.42 3.96
N ASP A 12 3.40 -7.49 4.55
CA ASP A 12 3.76 -8.87 4.20
C ASP A 12 3.43 -9.18 2.73
N LYS A 13 2.23 -8.79 2.27
CA LYS A 13 1.81 -8.95 0.88
C LYS A 13 2.71 -8.19 -0.08
N VAL A 14 3.05 -6.93 0.23
CA VAL A 14 3.94 -6.09 -0.60
C VAL A 14 5.38 -6.62 -0.61
N GLN A 15 5.88 -7.14 0.51
CA GLN A 15 7.23 -7.74 0.60
C GLN A 15 7.36 -8.99 -0.26
N ARG A 16 6.33 -9.84 -0.27
CA ARG A 16 6.31 -11.10 -1.03
C ARG A 16 5.91 -10.91 -2.50
N LEU A 17 5.54 -9.69 -2.90
CA LEU A 17 5.10 -9.39 -4.25
C LEU A 17 6.30 -9.29 -5.22
N HIS A 18 6.42 -10.31 -6.07
CA HIS A 18 7.43 -10.37 -7.14
C HIS A 18 6.76 -10.24 -8.50
N GLU A 19 6.89 -9.06 -9.12
CA GLU A 19 6.42 -8.78 -10.47
C GLU A 19 7.59 -8.33 -11.34
N ILE A 20 7.53 -8.67 -12.62
CA ILE A 20 8.51 -8.23 -13.62
C ILE A 20 8.08 -6.85 -14.18
N GLU A 21 6.78 -6.67 -14.40
CA GLU A 21 6.22 -5.45 -14.95
C GLU A 21 5.63 -4.55 -13.87
N TYR A 22 5.96 -3.26 -13.94
CA TYR A 22 5.40 -2.26 -13.02
C TYR A 22 3.87 -2.18 -13.13
N GLY A 23 3.31 -2.47 -14.31
CA GLY A 23 1.87 -2.51 -14.55
C GLY A 23 1.12 -3.53 -13.70
N ASP A 24 1.69 -4.71 -13.52
CA ASP A 24 1.12 -5.74 -12.64
C ASP A 24 1.38 -5.43 -11.17
N PHE A 25 2.57 -4.90 -10.85
CA PHE A 25 2.90 -4.44 -9.51
C PHE A 25 1.89 -3.39 -9.02
N LYS A 26 1.63 -2.33 -9.79
CA LYS A 26 0.66 -1.28 -9.41
C LYS A 26 -0.75 -1.84 -9.23
N ARG A 27 -1.17 -2.80 -10.07
CA ARG A 27 -2.50 -3.41 -10.01
C ARG A 27 -2.67 -4.21 -8.71
N LYS A 28 -1.71 -5.08 -8.39
CA LYS A 28 -1.75 -5.92 -7.18
C LYS A 28 -1.60 -5.09 -5.90
N VAL A 29 -0.69 -4.12 -5.87
CA VAL A 29 -0.59 -3.17 -4.74
C VAL A 29 -1.88 -2.39 -4.54
N GLY A 30 -2.53 -1.94 -5.63
CA GLY A 30 -3.83 -1.28 -5.56
C GLY A 30 -4.91 -2.15 -4.92
N GLN A 31 -4.96 -3.44 -5.26
CA GLN A 31 -5.88 -4.40 -4.63
C GLN A 31 -5.58 -4.60 -3.14
N TYR A 32 -4.31 -4.75 -2.77
CA TYR A 32 -3.91 -4.88 -1.37
C TYR A 32 -4.27 -3.64 -0.56
N LEU A 33 -4.09 -2.45 -1.13
CA LEU A 33 -4.40 -1.18 -0.47
C LEU A 33 -5.91 -1.02 -0.25
N SER A 34 -6.73 -1.36 -1.25
CA SER A 34 -8.19 -1.34 -1.10
C SER A 34 -8.67 -2.36 -0.06
N SER A 35 -8.04 -3.54 0.01
CA SER A 35 -8.33 -4.54 1.03
C SER A 35 -7.94 -4.05 2.44
N PHE A 36 -6.79 -3.41 2.57
CA PHE A 36 -6.35 -2.76 3.81
C PHE A 36 -7.39 -1.71 4.25
N GLU A 37 -7.70 -0.73 3.41
CA GLU A 37 -8.66 0.33 3.74
C GLU A 37 -10.06 -0.20 4.11
N SER A 38 -10.53 -1.25 3.41
CA SER A 38 -11.84 -1.86 3.67
C SER A 38 -11.89 -2.61 4.99
N SER A 39 -10.75 -3.10 5.49
CA SER A 39 -10.66 -3.86 6.73
C SER A 39 -10.68 -3.00 8.00
N LEU A 40 -10.45 -1.69 7.83
CA LEU A 40 -10.49 -0.70 8.90
C LEU A 40 -11.92 -0.33 9.29
N ASN A 41 -12.10 0.03 10.55
CA ASN A 41 -13.34 0.69 10.98
C ASN A 41 -13.42 2.11 10.39
N GLU A 42 -14.60 2.72 10.48
CA GLU A 42 -14.86 4.04 9.89
C GLU A 42 -13.97 5.16 10.47
N ALA A 43 -13.68 5.12 11.77
CA ALA A 43 -12.86 6.13 12.44
C ALA A 43 -11.39 6.07 11.98
N ASP A 44 -10.83 4.87 11.88
CA ASP A 44 -9.47 4.65 11.40
C ASP A 44 -9.35 5.01 9.92
N ARG A 45 -10.34 4.65 9.10
CA ARG A 45 -10.37 4.98 7.67
C ARG A 45 -10.37 6.48 7.44
N ARG A 46 -11.18 7.24 8.18
CA ARG A 46 -11.21 8.71 8.09
C ARG A 46 -9.90 9.34 8.55
N SER A 47 -9.35 8.85 9.67
CA SER A 47 -8.09 9.38 10.23
C SER A 47 -6.89 9.18 9.28
N HIS A 48 -6.96 8.21 8.36
CA HIS A 48 -5.87 7.85 7.44
C HIS A 48 -6.21 8.04 5.96
N ALA A 49 -7.28 8.79 5.64
CA ALA A 49 -7.71 8.99 4.24
C ALA A 49 -6.59 9.60 3.37
N ASP A 50 -5.87 10.59 3.91
CA ASP A 50 -4.76 11.25 3.21
C ASP A 50 -3.61 10.27 2.93
N PHE A 51 -3.32 9.36 3.87
CA PHE A 51 -2.32 8.31 3.68
C PHE A 51 -2.70 7.39 2.51
N PHE A 52 -3.95 6.93 2.44
CA PHE A 52 -4.41 6.09 1.33
C PHE A 52 -4.36 6.84 -0.01
N GLY A 53 -4.69 8.12 -0.02
CA GLY A 53 -4.55 8.99 -1.19
C GLY A 53 -3.09 9.12 -1.67
N GLU A 54 -2.17 9.41 -0.75
CA GLU A 54 -0.73 9.53 -1.02
C GLU A 54 -0.15 8.23 -1.61
N VAL A 55 -0.49 7.09 -1.00
CA VAL A 55 -0.01 5.78 -1.46
C VAL A 55 -0.52 5.48 -2.87
N ARG A 56 -1.81 5.71 -3.16
CA ARG A 56 -2.37 5.54 -4.51
C ARG A 56 -1.65 6.41 -5.53
N ALA A 57 -1.48 7.70 -5.22
CA ALA A 57 -0.82 8.63 -6.12
C ALA A 57 0.61 8.17 -6.42
N ARG A 58 1.38 7.77 -5.40
CA ARG A 58 2.76 7.30 -5.61
C ARG A 58 2.83 6.04 -6.45
N VAL A 59 1.96 5.05 -6.20
CA VAL A 59 1.97 3.78 -6.94
C VAL A 59 1.52 3.97 -8.39
N ILE A 60 0.49 4.79 -8.63
CA ILE A 60 -0.03 5.04 -9.99
C ILE A 60 0.93 5.89 -10.81
N TYR A 61 1.52 6.94 -10.21
CA TYR A 61 2.29 7.95 -10.92
C TYR A 61 3.81 7.84 -10.71
N SER A 62 4.36 6.68 -10.28
CA SER A 62 5.81 6.56 -10.14
C SER A 62 6.50 6.77 -11.49
N PRO A 63 7.29 7.84 -11.67
CA PRO A 63 7.78 8.26 -12.99
C PRO A 63 8.84 7.32 -13.58
N ASP A 64 9.48 6.52 -12.73
CA ASP A 64 10.58 5.63 -13.09
C ASP A 64 10.16 4.16 -13.22
N GLY A 65 8.91 3.81 -12.86
CA GLY A 65 8.43 2.42 -12.84
C GLY A 65 9.27 1.50 -11.96
N ASN A 66 10.01 2.04 -10.98
CA ASN A 66 10.95 1.24 -10.19
C ASN A 66 10.22 0.49 -9.07
N ILE A 67 10.04 -0.81 -9.28
CA ILE A 67 9.34 -1.70 -8.34
C ILE A 67 10.03 -1.72 -6.97
N ASP A 68 11.35 -1.90 -6.93
CA ASP A 68 12.08 -2.06 -5.66
C ASP A 68 12.12 -0.76 -4.84
N GLN A 69 12.24 0.38 -5.52
CA GLN A 69 12.17 1.68 -4.86
C GLN A 69 10.76 1.91 -4.31
N THR A 70 9.73 1.64 -5.10
CA THR A 70 8.33 1.81 -4.69
C THR A 70 7.97 0.87 -3.54
N ARG A 71 8.38 -0.40 -3.59
CA ARG A 71 8.20 -1.39 -2.52
C ARG A 71 8.81 -0.90 -1.20
N ARG A 72 10.08 -0.47 -1.22
CA ARG A 72 10.76 0.05 -0.02
C ARG A 72 10.10 1.31 0.52
N TRP A 73 9.61 2.18 -0.36
CA TRP A 73 8.87 3.37 0.06
C TRP A 73 7.55 2.99 0.74
N LEU A 74 6.76 2.10 0.13
CA LEU A 74 5.48 1.61 0.68
C LEU A 74 5.65 1.05 2.08
N ILE A 75 6.59 0.10 2.23
CA ILE A 75 6.85 -0.55 3.52
C ILE A 75 7.20 0.50 4.59
N ARG A 76 8.12 1.42 4.30
CA ARG A 76 8.51 2.49 5.24
C ARG A 76 7.40 3.49 5.53
N ARG A 77 6.48 3.72 4.59
CA ARG A 77 5.38 4.68 4.77
C ARG A 77 4.29 4.07 5.65
N VAL A 78 3.94 2.81 5.40
CA VAL A 78 2.90 2.07 6.15
C VAL A 78 3.35 1.81 7.60
N THR A 79 4.64 1.57 7.85
CA THR A 79 5.11 1.35 9.23
C THR A 79 5.09 2.60 10.11
N LYS A 80 4.80 3.79 9.56
CA LYS A 80 4.79 5.08 10.27
C LYS A 80 3.40 5.58 10.66
N ILE A 81 2.34 4.94 10.18
CA ILE A 81 0.96 5.26 10.58
C ILE A 81 0.55 4.42 11.77
#